data_AF-A0A7V3MXJ9-F1
#
_entry.id   AF-A0A7V3MXJ9-F1
#
_cell.length_a   1.000
_cell.length_b   1.000
_cell.length_c   1.000
_cell.angle_alpha   90.00
_cell.angle_beta   90.00
_cell.angle_gamma   90.00
#
_symmetry.space_group_name_H-M   'P 1'
#
loop_
_entity.id
_entity.type
_entity.pdbx_description
1 polymer ?
#
loop_
_entity_poly.entity_id
_entity_poly.type
_entity_poly.pdbx_seq_one_letter_code
_entity_poly.pdbx_strand_id
1 'polypeptide(L)' 'MRDEYAQHERSWRARARIAQAAAAGRPVEDRDVTVALGSCGCGECRASVRDLARELHAAGVLDVEAVR' A
#
# COMPACT_ATOMS: atom_id res chain seq x y z
N MET A 1 17.32 -0.22 12.92
CA MET A 1 17.79 -1.21 11.92
C MET A 1 16.99 -2.49 11.83
N ARG A 2 16.95 -3.41 12.82
CA ARG A 2 16.14 -4.66 12.71
C ARG A 2 14.63 -4.40 12.55
N ASP A 3 14.10 -3.44 13.28
CA ASP A 3 12.67 -3.10 13.24
C ASP A 3 12.25 -2.41 11.94
N GLU A 4 13.14 -1.61 11.33
CA GLU A 4 12.89 -0.94 10.06
C GLU A 4 12.83 -1.94 8.90
N TYR A 5 13.69 -2.96 8.90
CA TYR A 5 13.67 -4.04 7.91
C TYR A 5 12.42 -4.91 8.07
N ALA A 6 12.07 -5.29 9.30
CA ALA A 6 10.85 -6.04 9.56
C ALA A 6 9.60 -5.26 9.15
N GLN A 7 9.58 -3.94 9.36
CA GLN A 7 8.51 -3.08 8.89
C GLN A 7 8.46 -3.04 7.36
N HIS A 8 9.61 -2.86 6.71
CA HIS A 8 9.71 -2.85 5.24
C HIS A 8 9.10 -4.10 4.61
N GLU A 9 9.48 -5.29 5.11
CA GLU A 9 8.94 -6.58 4.66
C GLU A 9 7.42 -6.67 4.84
N ARG A 10 6.88 -6.19 5.97
CA ARG A 10 5.43 -6.18 6.21
C ARG A 10 4.71 -5.29 5.20
N SER A 11 5.23 -4.09 4.95
CA SER A 11 4.65 -3.14 4.00
C SER A 11 4.67 -3.69 2.57
N TRP A 12 5.76 -4.33 2.16
CA TRP A 12 5.89 -4.96 0.85
C TRP A 12 4.90 -6.12 0.65
N ARG A 13 4.77 -7.00 1.64
CA ARG A 13 3.80 -8.10 1.59
C ARG A 13 2.36 -7.59 1.52
N ALA A 14 2.05 -6.53 2.27
CA ALA A 14 0.73 -5.91 2.23
C ALA A 14 0.42 -5.31 0.85
N ARG A 15 1.39 -4.62 0.23
CA ARG A 15 1.26 -4.12 -1.15
C ARG A 15 1.00 -5.23 -2.16
N ALA A 16 1.74 -6.33 -2.08
CA ALA A 16 1.53 -7.46 -2.97
C ALA A 16 0.12 -8.06 -2.83
N ARG A 17 -0.43 -8.12 -1.61
CA ARG A 17 -1.81 -8.57 -1.37
C ARG A 17 -2.84 -7.63 -1.97
N ILE A 18 -2.65 -6.31 -1.81
CA ILE A 18 -3.51 -5.29 -2.42
C ILE A 18 -3.53 -5.46 -3.94
N ALA A 19 -2.36 -5.53 -4.57
CA ALA A 19 -2.26 -5.68 -6.02
C ALA A 19 -2.94 -6.97 -6.52
N GLN A 20 -2.76 -8.08 -5.80
CA GLN A 20 -3.43 -9.35 -6.13
C GLN A 20 -4.95 -9.29 -5.93
N ALA A 21 -5.43 -8.63 -4.88
CA ALA A 21 -6.86 -8.46 -4.62
C ALA A 21 -7.50 -7.60 -5.72
N ALA A 22 -6.90 -6.45 -6.04
CA ALA A 22 -7.35 -5.57 -7.10
C ALA A 22 -7.38 -6.26 -8.47
N ALA A 23 -6.31 -6.97 -8.84
CA ALA A 23 -6.23 -7.72 -10.10
C ALA A 23 -7.28 -8.85 -10.19
N ALA A 24 -7.63 -9.46 -9.05
CA ALA A 24 -8.65 -10.49 -8.97
C ALA A 24 -10.08 -9.94 -8.82
N GLY A 25 -10.27 -8.61 -8.81
CA GLY A 25 -11.57 -7.98 -8.54
C GLY A 25 -12.14 -8.31 -7.15
N ARG A 26 -11.27 -8.66 -6.19
CA ARG A 26 -11.66 -8.99 -4.81
C ARG A 26 -11.56 -7.74 -3.93
N PRO A 27 -12.36 -7.66 -2.86
CA PRO A 27 -12.23 -6.60 -1.87
C PRO A 27 -10.80 -6.51 -1.33
N VAL A 28 -10.31 -5.28 -1.17
CA VAL A 28 -9.06 -5.00 -0.48
C VAL A 28 -9.36 -4.81 1.00
N GLU A 29 -8.57 -5.44 1.87
CA GLU A 29 -8.74 -5.35 3.32
C GLU A 29 -8.08 -4.08 3.88
N ASP A 30 -8.79 -3.33 4.74
CA ASP A 30 -8.30 -2.10 5.38
C ASP A 30 -6.97 -2.28 6.14
N ARG A 31 -6.76 -3.47 6.71
CA ARG A 31 -5.51 -3.82 7.39
C ARG A 31 -4.33 -3.82 6.43
N ASP A 32 -4.52 -4.31 5.20
CA ASP A 32 -3.45 -4.40 4.22
C ASP A 32 -3.14 -3.00 3.68
N VAL A 33 -4.15 -2.13 3.52
CA VAL A 33 -3.97 -0.70 3.21
C VAL A 33 -3.17 -0.01 4.31
N THR A 34 -3.57 -0.15 5.57
CA THR A 34 -2.89 0.47 6.72
C THR A 34 -1.43 0.02 6.82
N VAL A 35 -1.15 -1.28 6.65
CA VAL A 35 0.22 -1.83 6.71
C VAL A 35 1.04 -1.40 5.49
N ALA A 36 0.45 -1.35 4.30
CA ALA A 36 1.12 -0.91 3.08
C ALA A 36 1.50 0.58 3.11
N LEU A 37 0.66 1.40 3.76
CA LEU A 37 0.91 2.82 4.00
C LEU A 37 1.87 3.07 5.17
N GLY A 38 1.97 2.13 6.11
CA GLY A 38 2.96 2.11 7.18
C GLY A 38 4.38 2.00 6.62
N SER A 39 4.98 3.12 6.25
CA SER A 39 6.31 3.20 5.63
C SER A 39 7.42 3.18 6.69
N CYS A 40 8.51 2.42 6.44
CA CYS A 40 9.74 2.52 7.24
C CYS A 40 10.57 3.78 6.93
N GLY A 41 10.08 4.67 6.04
CA GLY A 41 10.74 5.93 5.70
C GLY A 41 11.90 5.82 4.70
N CYS A 42 12.27 4.62 4.25
CA CYS A 42 13.33 4.45 3.26
C CYS A 42 12.94 5.03 1.88
N GLY A 43 13.93 5.28 1.03
CA GLY A 43 13.73 5.85 -0.32
C GLY A 43 12.80 5.01 -1.19
N GLU A 44 12.92 3.67 -1.12
CA GLU A 44 12.08 2.74 -1.88
C GLU A 44 10.62 2.81 -1.43
N CYS A 45 10.36 2.78 -0.11
CA CYS A 45 9.00 2.92 0.41
C CYS A 45 8.37 4.26 -0.02
N ARG A 46 9.14 5.36 0.00
CA ARG A 46 8.67 6.67 -0.45
C ARG A 46 8.37 6.70 -1.95
N ALA A 47 9.24 6.12 -2.78
CA ALA A 47 9.08 6.10 -4.24
C ALA A 47 7.80 5.37 -4.67
N SER A 48 7.44 4.30 -3.96
CA SER A 48 6.34 3.39 -4.31
C SER A 48 4.97 3.76 -3.72
N VAL A 49 4.89 4.71 -2.77
CA VAL A 49 3.60 5.16 -2.20
C VAL A 49 2.70 5.80 -3.27
N ARG A 50 3.27 6.58 -4.19
CA ARG A 50 2.48 7.23 -5.26
C ARG A 50 1.86 6.23 -6.22
N ASP A 51 2.63 5.21 -6.61
CA ASP A 51 2.13 4.19 -7.54
C ASP A 51 1.07 3.32 -6.86
N LEU A 52 1.29 2.93 -5.59
CA LEU A 52 0.27 2.25 -4.80
C LEU A 52 -1.03 3.06 -4.68
N ALA A 53 -0.94 4.37 -4.42
CA ALA A 53 -2.11 5.23 -4.32
C ALA A 53 -2.88 5.32 -5.64
N ARG A 54 -2.17 5.37 -6.78
CA ARG A 54 -2.79 5.34 -8.12
C ARG A 54 -3.50 4.01 -8.39
N GLU A 55 -2.87 2.89 -8.05
CA GLU A 55 -3.45 1.56 -8.22
C GLU A 55 -4.73 1.40 -7.38
N LEU A 56 -4.68 1.83 -6.12
CA LEU A 56 -5.83 1.82 -5.22
C LEU A 56 -6.97 2.73 -5.70
N HIS A 57 -6.64 3.89 -6.29
CA HIS A 57 -7.64 4.76 -6.91
C HIS A 57 -8.27 4.13 -8.15
N ALA A 58 -7.45 3.55 -9.04
CA ALA A 58 -7.93 2.86 -10.23
C ALA A 58 -8.81 1.64 -9.90
N ALA A 59 -8.54 0.99 -8.77
CA ALA A 59 -9.35 -0.11 -8.24
C ALA A 59 -10.64 0.35 -7.51
N GLY A 60 -10.87 1.67 -7.39
CA GLY A 60 -12.03 2.23 -6.67
C GLY A 60 -11.99 2.04 -5.15
N VAL A 61 -10.82 1.70 -4.60
CA VAL A 61 -10.61 1.48 -3.15
C VAL A 61 -10.32 2.79 -2.43
N LEU A 62 -9.58 3.70 -3.08
CA LEU A 62 -9.37 5.05 -2.59
C LEU A 62 -10.19 6.04 -3.42
N ASP A 63 -11.13 6.70 -2.76
CA ASP A 63 -11.82 7.85 -3.30
C ASP A 63 -11.00 9.11 -2.99
N VAL A 64 -10.44 9.76 -4.01
CA VAL A 64 -9.48 10.88 -3.83
C VAL A 64 -10.18 12.22 -3.64
N GLU A 65 -11.47 12.24 -3.32
CA GLU A 65 -12.23 13.49 -3.11
C GLU A 65 -11.75 14.32 -1.90
N ALA A 66 -10.81 13.84 -1.10
CA ALA A 66 -10.40 14.49 0.15
C ALA A 66 -8.89 14.74 0.26
N VAL A 67 -8.28 15.46 -0.69
CA VAL A 67 -7.05 16.23 -0.39
C VAL A 67 -7.13 17.58 -1.12
N ARG A 68 -7.72 18.58 -0.47
CA ARG A 68 -7.57 19.99 -0.81
C ARG A 68 -6.70 20.67 0.25
#